data_AF-A0A1V1SWT2-F1
#
_entry.id   AF-A0A1V1SWT2-F1
#
_cell.length_a   1.000
_cell.length_b   1.000
_cell.length_c   1.000
_cell.angle_alpha   90.00
_cell.angle_beta   90.00
_cell.angle_gamma   90.00
#
_symmetry.space_group_name_H-M   'P 1'
#
loop_
_entity.id
_entity.type
_entity.pdbx_description
1 polymer ?
#
loop_
_entity_poly.entity_id
_entity_poly.type
_entity_poly.pdbx_seq_one_letter_code
_entity_poly.pdbx_strand_id
1 'polypeptide(L)'
;MGVNVGFDMVPRLTRGAGDVRMWAQFIDIIRKYYQDDDRIKLCNSYIEFESGEHPMLPLDGYKFLRFSSKICGDGTVTGYIRTVRHIAQTIFGLRVRPWTEVADEYGFYDWRDVHDSRRSTIGDTAMTPSHFAGDRSDYPILVLNDKLFEVLGIVNKGRGLVARCNIKSGTRILCEKPLFLLRSTPDELLHCDVASKLKALSKEEQRQFLSLHNNFPGKHSFAGIVKTNGLPCGPGASTGGVYPEISLINHSCIPNCHNAWNEETQRETIHAIKDILAGEEITISYGRGGPASERQAFLLRNFGFNCQCELCTLPREELQASDARRILIRELDEKAGDPFTAGGEPLANLWSCQALLALLIEEYGSHDMALIPRLYYDAFQIVIAHGDEARAMVFAERAYKARVNCEGEDGPETKRAKGFMQNPRSHLSFALYSKMWETAQNSQPRNIDEDQFERWLWRRQD
;
A
#
# COMPACT_ATOMS: atom_id res chain seq x y z
N MET A 1 -20.29 -14.39 -30.32
CA MET A 1 -19.58 -13.37 -31.12
C MET A 1 -18.55 -12.74 -30.21
N GLY A 2 -17.26 -12.77 -30.57
CA GLY A 2 -16.20 -12.10 -29.79
C GLY A 2 -16.09 -10.63 -30.14
N VAL A 3 -15.55 -9.83 -29.24
CA VAL A 3 -15.47 -8.37 -29.30
C VAL A 3 -14.01 -7.93 -29.28
N ASN A 4 -13.60 -6.94 -30.08
CA ASN A 4 -12.23 -6.47 -30.11
C ASN A 4 -11.94 -5.46 -28.99
N VAL A 5 -10.76 -5.61 -28.38
CA VAL A 5 -10.20 -4.65 -27.43
C VAL A 5 -8.74 -4.39 -27.80
N GLY A 6 -8.25 -3.19 -27.50
CA GLY A 6 -6.84 -2.88 -27.74
C GLY A 6 -6.43 -1.49 -27.28
N PHE A 7 -5.30 -1.06 -27.81
CA PHE A 7 -4.87 0.33 -27.78
C PHE A 7 -4.09 0.70 -29.05
N ASP A 8 -4.15 1.98 -29.39
CA ASP A 8 -3.42 2.58 -30.51
C ASP A 8 -2.40 3.61 -30.00
N MET A 9 -1.31 3.81 -30.75
CA MET A 9 -0.26 4.81 -30.44
C MET A 9 -0.46 6.09 -31.26
N VAL A 10 -0.97 7.15 -30.62
CA VAL A 10 -1.44 8.38 -31.30
C VAL A 10 -0.88 9.64 -30.62
N PRO A 11 -0.05 10.45 -31.30
CA PRO A 11 0.45 10.27 -32.67
C PRO A 11 1.44 9.11 -32.79
N ARG A 12 1.57 8.58 -34.03
CA ARG A 12 2.53 7.53 -34.39
C ARG A 12 3.94 7.85 -33.88
N LEU A 13 4.69 6.83 -33.52
CA LEU A 13 6.11 6.98 -33.19
C LEU A 13 6.90 7.35 -34.45
N THR A 14 7.86 8.25 -34.28
CA THR A 14 8.75 8.73 -35.33
C THR A 14 10.07 7.95 -35.31
N ARG A 15 10.91 8.16 -36.33
CA ARG A 15 12.32 7.72 -36.32
C ARG A 15 13.22 8.65 -35.48
N GLY A 16 12.65 9.61 -34.75
CA GLY A 16 13.41 10.55 -33.91
C GLY A 16 14.00 9.87 -32.68
N ALA A 17 15.18 10.31 -32.26
CA ALA A 17 15.94 9.66 -31.17
C ALA A 17 15.18 9.57 -29.83
N GLY A 18 14.21 10.44 -29.57
CA GLY A 18 13.32 10.33 -28.40
C GLY A 18 12.41 9.10 -28.48
N ASP A 19 11.62 8.99 -29.55
CA ASP A 19 10.71 7.87 -29.78
C ASP A 19 11.45 6.53 -29.88
N VAL A 20 12.61 6.51 -30.54
CA VAL A 20 13.46 5.30 -30.65
C VAL A 20 13.94 4.84 -29.27
N ARG A 21 14.41 5.74 -28.39
CA ARG A 21 14.83 5.38 -27.02
C ARG A 21 13.67 4.88 -26.16
N MET A 22 12.54 5.59 -26.19
CA MET A 22 11.35 5.19 -25.43
C MET A 22 10.81 3.83 -25.90
N TRP A 23 10.84 3.56 -27.20
CA TRP A 23 10.43 2.25 -27.73
C TRP A 23 11.41 1.12 -27.41
N ALA A 24 12.73 1.37 -27.47
CA ALA A 24 13.72 0.40 -27.02
C ALA A 24 13.50 0.02 -25.54
N GLN A 25 13.31 1.02 -24.67
CA GLN A 25 12.97 0.81 -23.25
C GLN A 25 11.68 0.00 -23.08
N PHE A 26 10.64 0.31 -23.84
CA PHE A 26 9.37 -0.44 -23.83
C PHE A 26 9.57 -1.91 -24.21
N ILE A 27 10.28 -2.18 -25.31
CA ILE A 27 10.57 -3.54 -25.79
C ILE A 27 11.41 -4.33 -24.78
N ASP A 28 12.40 -3.71 -24.13
CA ASP A 28 13.24 -4.38 -23.14
C ASP A 28 12.46 -4.71 -21.85
N ILE A 29 11.52 -3.86 -21.42
CA ILE A 29 10.60 -4.21 -20.32
C ILE A 29 9.68 -5.36 -20.72
N ILE A 30 9.11 -5.35 -21.92
CA ILE A 30 8.26 -6.44 -22.41
C ILE A 30 9.02 -7.78 -22.43
N ARG A 31 10.26 -7.77 -22.96
CA ARG A 31 11.13 -8.96 -22.98
C ARG A 31 11.41 -9.50 -21.59
N LYS A 32 11.75 -8.63 -20.63
CA LYS A 32 12.03 -9.04 -19.25
C LYS A 32 10.78 -9.54 -18.52
N TYR A 33 9.63 -8.90 -18.74
CA TYR A 33 8.38 -9.24 -18.08
C TYR A 33 7.85 -10.61 -18.52
N TYR A 34 7.97 -10.94 -19.81
CA TYR A 34 7.50 -12.20 -20.40
C TYR A 34 8.64 -13.18 -20.72
N GLN A 35 9.80 -13.06 -20.06
CA GLN A 35 10.97 -13.91 -20.34
C GLN A 35 10.69 -15.41 -20.08
N ASP A 36 9.74 -15.71 -19.18
CA ASP A 36 9.35 -17.05 -18.71
C ASP A 36 7.97 -17.49 -19.26
N ASP A 37 7.41 -16.80 -20.26
CA ASP A 37 6.11 -17.13 -20.87
C ASP A 37 6.28 -17.79 -22.25
N ASP A 38 6.07 -19.11 -22.30
CA ASP A 38 6.21 -19.95 -23.49
C ASP A 38 5.35 -19.48 -24.69
N ARG A 39 4.27 -18.71 -24.47
CA ARG A 39 3.40 -18.20 -25.54
C ARG A 39 3.96 -16.95 -26.22
N ILE A 40 5.09 -16.41 -25.75
CA ILE A 40 5.70 -15.20 -26.32
C ILE A 40 6.88 -15.60 -27.22
N LYS A 41 6.80 -15.28 -28.51
CA LYS A 41 7.85 -15.56 -29.49
C LYS A 41 8.63 -14.31 -29.84
N LEU A 42 9.96 -14.40 -29.72
CA LEU A 42 10.89 -13.38 -30.17
C LEU A 42 11.30 -13.66 -31.62
N CYS A 43 10.76 -12.87 -32.55
CA CYS A 43 11.13 -12.91 -33.96
C CYS A 43 12.20 -11.84 -34.28
N ASN A 44 12.84 -11.95 -35.46
CA ASN A 44 13.94 -11.06 -35.86
C ASN A 44 13.55 -9.56 -35.89
N SER A 45 12.29 -9.24 -36.17
CA SER A 45 11.78 -7.87 -36.32
C SER A 45 10.57 -7.53 -35.44
N TYR A 46 10.05 -8.48 -34.65
CA TYR A 46 8.89 -8.28 -33.75
C TYR A 46 8.85 -9.29 -32.59
N ILE A 47 8.00 -8.99 -31.61
CA ILE A 47 7.56 -9.92 -30.55
C ILE A 47 6.12 -10.31 -30.88
N GLU A 48 5.79 -11.60 -30.83
CA GLU A 48 4.46 -12.14 -31.05
C GLU A 48 3.91 -12.80 -29.78
N PHE A 49 2.62 -12.60 -29.52
CA PHE A 49 1.89 -13.20 -28.42
C PHE A 49 0.95 -14.26 -29.01
N GLU A 50 1.24 -15.56 -28.82
CA GLU A 50 0.46 -16.68 -29.35
C GLU A 50 -0.88 -16.87 -28.59
N SER A 51 -1.75 -15.87 -28.67
CA SER A 51 -3.07 -15.86 -28.04
C SER A 51 -4.04 -14.94 -28.80
N GLY A 52 -5.28 -15.39 -28.98
CA GLY A 52 -6.29 -14.67 -29.76
C GLY A 52 -5.87 -14.48 -31.22
N GLU A 53 -5.89 -13.25 -31.70
CA GLU A 53 -5.53 -12.86 -33.08
C GLU A 53 -4.04 -12.49 -33.23
N HIS A 54 -3.19 -13.12 -32.43
CA HIS A 54 -1.73 -12.98 -32.46
C HIS A 54 -1.27 -11.50 -32.41
N PRO A 55 -1.56 -10.75 -31.35
CA PRO A 55 -1.11 -9.36 -31.24
C PRO A 55 0.43 -9.32 -31.19
N MET A 56 1.03 -8.31 -31.83
CA MET A 56 2.48 -8.22 -32.01
C MET A 56 3.02 -6.82 -31.71
N LEU A 57 4.30 -6.75 -31.36
CA LEU A 57 5.05 -5.51 -31.14
C LEU A 57 6.28 -5.50 -32.05
N PRO A 58 6.38 -4.59 -33.04
CA PRO A 58 7.59 -4.47 -33.85
C PRO A 58 8.77 -4.01 -33.00
N LEU A 59 9.99 -4.45 -33.30
CA LEU A 59 11.19 -3.90 -32.66
C LEU A 59 11.46 -2.46 -33.16
N ASP A 60 11.04 -2.17 -34.39
CA ASP A 60 10.99 -0.83 -34.99
C ASP A 60 9.74 -0.06 -34.54
N GLY A 61 9.86 0.80 -33.53
CA GLY A 61 8.71 1.48 -32.92
C GLY A 61 7.87 2.35 -33.85
N TYR A 62 8.46 2.94 -34.89
CA TYR A 62 7.72 3.72 -35.89
C TYR A 62 6.78 2.87 -36.78
N LYS A 63 6.89 1.52 -36.73
CA LYS A 63 5.94 0.57 -37.34
C LYS A 63 4.80 0.19 -36.39
N PHE A 64 4.84 0.59 -35.12
CA PHE A 64 3.77 0.27 -34.19
C PHE A 64 2.58 1.22 -34.35
N LEU A 65 1.40 0.64 -34.56
CA LEU A 65 0.13 1.36 -34.65
C LEU A 65 -0.87 0.93 -33.58
N ARG A 66 -1.03 -0.39 -33.39
CA ARG A 66 -2.11 -1.00 -32.59
C ARG A 66 -1.64 -2.32 -31.97
N PHE A 67 -2.02 -2.54 -30.72
CA PHE A 67 -1.97 -3.85 -30.06
C PHE A 67 -3.39 -4.23 -29.62
N SER A 68 -3.96 -5.27 -30.22
CA SER A 68 -5.38 -5.61 -30.07
C SER A 68 -5.65 -7.06 -30.43
N SER A 69 -6.71 -7.62 -29.87
CA SER A 69 -7.29 -8.90 -30.29
C SER A 69 -8.77 -8.94 -29.93
N LYS A 70 -9.51 -9.74 -30.67
CA LYS A 70 -10.79 -10.30 -30.25
C LYS A 70 -10.66 -11.08 -28.94
N ILE A 71 -11.59 -10.85 -28.01
CA ILE A 71 -11.69 -11.59 -26.75
C ILE A 71 -12.59 -12.82 -26.94
N CYS A 72 -12.06 -14.02 -26.65
CA CYS A 72 -12.79 -15.29 -26.65
C CYS A 72 -12.27 -16.24 -25.56
N GLY A 73 -13.17 -16.77 -24.72
CA GLY A 73 -12.97 -18.04 -24.00
C GLY A 73 -12.05 -18.04 -22.77
N ASP A 74 -10.74 -17.85 -22.95
CA ASP A 74 -9.73 -18.21 -21.92
C ASP A 74 -9.23 -17.02 -21.07
N GLY A 75 -9.50 -15.78 -21.49
CA GLY A 75 -9.08 -14.56 -20.80
C GLY A 75 -7.58 -14.21 -20.91
N THR A 76 -6.73 -15.09 -21.44
CA THR A 76 -5.27 -14.89 -21.51
C THR A 76 -4.94 -13.66 -22.34
N VAL A 77 -5.54 -13.53 -23.53
CA VAL A 77 -5.30 -12.40 -24.42
C VAL A 77 -5.72 -11.06 -23.81
N THR A 78 -6.76 -11.06 -22.96
CA THR A 78 -7.19 -9.88 -22.20
C THR A 78 -6.16 -9.48 -21.14
N GLY A 79 -5.47 -10.46 -20.53
CA GLY A 79 -4.32 -10.25 -19.67
C GLY A 79 -3.18 -9.55 -20.41
N TYR A 80 -2.75 -10.10 -21.55
CA TYR A 80 -1.69 -9.49 -22.37
C TYR A 80 -2.05 -8.06 -22.80
N ILE A 81 -3.25 -7.82 -23.33
CA ILE A 81 -3.66 -6.48 -23.77
C ILE A 81 -3.65 -5.49 -22.59
N ARG A 82 -4.13 -5.90 -21.41
CA ARG A 82 -4.12 -5.04 -20.21
C ARG A 82 -2.71 -4.68 -19.77
N THR A 83 -1.81 -5.66 -19.66
CA THR A 83 -0.44 -5.48 -19.17
C THR A 83 0.43 -4.72 -20.18
N VAL A 84 0.41 -5.11 -21.46
CA VAL A 84 1.17 -4.44 -22.53
C VAL A 84 0.70 -2.99 -22.67
N ARG A 85 -0.61 -2.72 -22.58
CA ARG A 85 -1.15 -1.36 -22.54
C ARG A 85 -0.63 -0.56 -21.35
N HIS A 86 -0.64 -1.14 -20.15
CA HIS A 86 -0.20 -0.45 -18.94
C HIS A 86 1.28 -0.06 -19.03
N ILE A 87 2.16 -0.99 -19.42
CA ILE A 87 3.59 -0.71 -19.65
C ILE A 87 3.78 0.38 -20.71
N ALA A 88 3.00 0.36 -21.79
CA ALA A 88 3.02 1.42 -22.79
C ALA A 88 2.53 2.77 -22.23
N GLN A 89 1.50 2.79 -21.38
CA GLN A 89 0.98 4.00 -20.74
C GLN A 89 2.02 4.63 -19.80
N THR A 90 2.80 3.84 -19.06
CA THR A 90 3.90 4.34 -18.21
C THR A 90 4.99 5.05 -19.01
N ILE A 91 5.27 4.63 -20.24
CA ILE A 91 6.35 5.19 -21.08
C ILE A 91 5.88 6.33 -21.99
N PHE A 92 4.71 6.17 -22.61
CA PHE A 92 4.20 7.07 -23.66
C PHE A 92 3.01 7.93 -23.21
N GLY A 93 2.51 7.73 -21.99
CA GLY A 93 1.42 8.52 -21.40
C GLY A 93 0.16 8.55 -22.26
N LEU A 94 -0.41 9.75 -22.44
CA LEU A 94 -1.63 10.01 -23.21
C LEU A 94 -1.53 9.67 -24.71
N ARG A 95 -0.35 9.28 -25.22
CA ARG A 95 -0.22 8.76 -26.59
C ARG A 95 -0.84 7.37 -26.74
N VAL A 96 -0.94 6.60 -25.65
CA VAL A 96 -1.60 5.29 -25.66
C VAL A 96 -3.09 5.48 -25.49
N ARG A 97 -3.84 5.30 -26.59
CA ARG A 97 -5.29 5.42 -26.63
C ARG A 97 -5.94 4.04 -26.55
N PRO A 98 -6.46 3.61 -25.38
CA PRO A 98 -7.30 2.41 -25.31
C PRO A 98 -8.58 2.59 -26.13
N TRP A 99 -9.18 1.47 -26.50
CA TRP A 99 -10.52 1.41 -27.10
C TRP A 99 -11.10 0.00 -26.88
N THR A 100 -12.42 -0.10 -26.92
CA THR A 100 -13.15 -1.37 -26.81
C THR A 100 -14.48 -1.29 -27.55
N GLU A 101 -14.72 -2.24 -28.46
CA GLU A 101 -16.00 -2.34 -29.19
C GLU A 101 -17.19 -2.58 -28.23
N VAL A 102 -16.95 -3.02 -26.98
CA VAL A 102 -17.99 -3.14 -25.94
C VAL A 102 -18.59 -1.77 -25.56
N ALA A 103 -17.81 -0.69 -25.68
CA ALA A 103 -18.21 0.68 -25.34
C ALA A 103 -18.55 1.52 -26.57
N ASP A 104 -18.72 0.90 -27.75
CA ASP A 104 -18.84 1.58 -29.06
C ASP A 104 -17.59 2.43 -29.41
N GLU A 105 -16.44 2.08 -28.82
CA GLU A 105 -15.15 2.72 -29.06
C GLU A 105 -14.28 1.89 -30.01
N TYR A 106 -13.91 2.49 -31.14
CA TYR A 106 -13.07 1.86 -32.16
C TYR A 106 -11.67 2.46 -32.17
N GLY A 107 -10.67 1.66 -32.54
CA GLY A 107 -9.29 2.13 -32.62
C GLY A 107 -9.08 3.20 -33.69
N PHE A 108 -8.15 4.12 -33.41
CA PHE A 108 -7.91 5.34 -34.18
C PHE A 108 -7.42 5.11 -35.63
N TYR A 109 -6.67 4.04 -35.88
CA TYR A 109 -6.21 3.68 -37.24
C TYR A 109 -7.18 2.74 -37.97
N ASP A 110 -7.29 2.90 -39.29
CA ASP A 110 -8.02 1.94 -40.12
C ASP A 110 -7.30 0.56 -40.12
N TRP A 111 -8.07 -0.52 -40.24
CA TRP A 111 -7.50 -1.87 -40.26
C TRP A 111 -6.54 -2.10 -41.43
N ARG A 112 -6.71 -1.41 -42.57
CA ARG A 112 -5.77 -1.44 -43.69
C ARG A 112 -4.39 -0.94 -43.28
N ASP A 113 -4.31 0.22 -42.62
CA ASP A 113 -3.05 0.80 -42.13
C ASP A 113 -2.35 -0.15 -41.15
N VAL A 114 -3.11 -0.72 -40.22
CA VAL A 114 -2.60 -1.69 -39.23
C VAL A 114 -2.04 -2.93 -39.93
N HIS A 115 -2.76 -3.48 -40.91
CA HIS A 115 -2.31 -4.65 -41.68
C HIS A 115 -1.11 -4.35 -42.60
N ASP A 116 -1.05 -3.17 -43.23
CA ASP A 116 0.09 -2.76 -44.05
C ASP A 116 1.36 -2.59 -43.21
N SER A 117 1.25 -2.02 -42.01
CA SER A 117 2.39 -1.89 -41.09
C SER A 117 2.85 -3.25 -40.52
N ARG A 118 1.92 -4.15 -40.18
CA ARG A 118 2.24 -5.53 -39.78
C ARG A 118 2.93 -6.30 -40.92
N ARG A 119 2.44 -6.20 -42.17
CA ARG A 119 3.10 -6.80 -43.34
C ARG A 119 4.51 -6.28 -43.56
N SER A 120 4.72 -4.96 -43.48
CA SER A 120 6.07 -4.37 -43.56
C SER A 120 7.01 -4.85 -42.46
N THR A 121 6.50 -5.10 -41.25
CA THR A 121 7.30 -5.61 -40.13
C THR A 121 7.75 -7.06 -40.37
N ILE A 122 6.86 -7.91 -40.88
CA ILE A 122 7.15 -9.33 -41.16
C ILE A 122 8.04 -9.48 -42.40
N GLY A 123 7.82 -8.66 -43.43
CA GLY A 123 8.53 -8.72 -44.72
C GLY A 123 10.03 -8.37 -44.68
N ASP A 124 10.50 -7.64 -43.66
CA ASP A 124 11.92 -7.30 -43.47
C ASP A 124 12.80 -8.51 -43.07
N THR A 125 12.26 -9.73 -43.09
CA THR A 125 12.99 -10.99 -42.83
C THR A 125 13.96 -11.40 -43.94
N ALA A 126 14.10 -10.61 -45.01
CA ALA A 126 14.85 -10.95 -46.21
C ALA A 126 16.08 -10.05 -46.50
N MET A 127 16.85 -9.64 -45.47
CA MET A 127 18.25 -9.20 -45.67
C MET A 127 19.18 -9.76 -44.57
N THR A 128 20.40 -10.12 -44.97
CA THR A 128 21.47 -10.69 -44.13
C THR A 128 21.99 -9.74 -43.06
N PRO A 129 22.54 -10.25 -41.93
CA PRO A 129 22.98 -9.42 -40.81
C PRO A 129 24.23 -8.58 -41.16
N SER A 130 24.02 -7.31 -41.50
CA SER A 130 25.09 -6.32 -41.58
C SER A 130 25.28 -5.62 -40.23
N HIS A 131 26.52 -5.60 -39.74
CA HIS A 131 26.91 -4.99 -38.47
C HIS A 131 26.36 -3.56 -38.27
N PHE A 132 25.65 -3.37 -37.16
CA PHE A 132 25.79 -2.14 -36.35
C PHE A 132 26.67 -2.45 -35.15
N ALA A 133 27.98 -2.59 -35.43
CA ALA A 133 29.01 -2.33 -34.45
C ALA A 133 29.09 -0.81 -34.25
N GLY A 134 28.10 -0.28 -33.54
CA GLY A 134 28.07 1.09 -33.03
C GLY A 134 28.25 1.04 -31.53
N ASP A 135 29.22 1.82 -31.04
CA ASP A 135 29.68 1.87 -29.66
C ASP A 135 28.58 1.68 -28.60
N ARG A 136 28.72 0.63 -27.77
CA ARG A 136 27.84 0.34 -26.63
C ARG A 136 28.49 0.71 -25.29
N SER A 137 29.44 1.64 -25.30
CA SER A 137 29.92 2.33 -24.11
C SER A 137 29.33 3.74 -24.02
N ASP A 138 29.13 4.20 -22.78
CA ASP A 138 28.61 5.53 -22.42
C ASP A 138 27.24 5.96 -22.99
N TYR A 139 26.21 5.17 -22.68
CA TYR A 139 24.92 5.77 -22.31
C TYR A 139 24.75 5.72 -20.79
N PRO A 140 24.55 6.85 -20.09
CA PRO A 140 24.30 6.82 -18.67
C PRO A 140 23.00 6.04 -18.43
N ILE A 141 23.13 4.91 -17.72
CA ILE A 141 21.99 4.22 -17.14
C ILE A 141 21.37 5.20 -16.16
N LEU A 142 20.33 5.91 -16.60
CA LEU A 142 19.40 6.57 -15.72
C LEU A 142 18.79 5.45 -14.88
N VAL A 143 19.28 5.36 -13.64
CA VAL A 143 18.85 4.40 -12.64
C VAL A 143 17.32 4.39 -12.65
N LEU A 144 16.75 3.24 -13.05
CA LEU A 144 15.33 2.98 -12.89
C LEU A 144 15.03 3.25 -11.42
N ASN A 145 14.10 4.17 -11.15
CA ASN A 145 13.69 4.44 -9.79
C ASN A 145 12.97 3.16 -9.31
N ASP A 146 13.66 2.33 -8.52
CA ASP A 146 13.20 1.01 -8.03
C ASP A 146 12.00 1.11 -7.06
N LYS A 147 11.28 2.23 -7.08
CA LYS A 147 10.12 2.49 -6.25
C LYS A 147 8.94 1.63 -6.72
N LEU A 148 8.34 0.97 -5.74
CA LEU A 148 7.11 0.19 -5.88
C LEU A 148 5.89 1.06 -6.24
N PHE A 149 6.03 2.39 -6.18
CA PHE A 149 4.99 3.38 -6.41
C PHE A 149 5.46 4.54 -7.31
N GLU A 150 4.50 5.30 -7.82
CA GLU A 150 4.69 6.61 -8.45
C GLU A 150 3.79 7.66 -7.80
N VAL A 151 4.14 8.94 -7.95
CA VAL A 151 3.35 10.07 -7.45
C VAL A 151 2.51 10.61 -8.60
N LEU A 152 1.19 10.48 -8.51
CA LEU A 152 0.25 10.91 -9.55
C LEU A 152 -0.72 11.97 -9.03
N GLY A 153 -1.36 12.68 -9.97
CA GLY A 153 -2.52 13.52 -9.66
C GLY A 153 -3.77 12.66 -9.47
N ILE A 154 -4.43 12.77 -8.33
CA ILE A 154 -5.63 12.02 -7.98
C ILE A 154 -6.83 12.95 -7.96
N VAL A 155 -7.88 12.59 -8.71
CA VAL A 155 -9.11 13.38 -8.82
C VAL A 155 -9.69 13.64 -7.43
N ASN A 156 -9.96 14.92 -7.13
CA ASN A 156 -10.46 15.42 -5.85
C ASN A 156 -9.56 15.18 -4.61
N LYS A 157 -8.37 14.59 -4.75
CA LYS A 157 -7.39 14.40 -3.64
C LYS A 157 -6.05 15.11 -3.85
N GLY A 158 -5.82 15.73 -5.01
CA GLY A 158 -4.59 16.47 -5.28
C GLY A 158 -3.49 15.56 -5.82
N ARG A 159 -2.46 15.26 -5.01
CA ARG A 159 -1.43 14.26 -5.33
C ARG A 159 -1.60 13.03 -4.44
N GLY A 160 -1.19 11.87 -4.93
CA GLY A 160 -1.23 10.60 -4.19
C GLY A 160 -0.14 9.64 -4.66
N LEU A 161 0.16 8.63 -3.86
CA LEU A 161 1.02 7.52 -4.24
C LEU A 161 0.18 6.41 -4.87
N VAL A 162 0.62 5.87 -6.00
CA VAL A 162 -0.07 4.79 -6.74
C VAL A 162 0.92 3.65 -6.97
N ALA A 163 0.51 2.41 -6.71
CA ALA A 163 1.36 1.24 -6.86
C ALA A 163 1.68 0.98 -8.34
N ARG A 164 2.97 0.80 -8.67
CA ARG A 164 3.47 0.50 -10.03
C ARG A 164 3.48 -0.99 -10.38
N CYS A 165 3.29 -1.82 -9.36
CA CYS A 165 3.32 -3.28 -9.43
C CYS A 165 2.44 -3.82 -8.30
N ASN A 166 2.15 -5.12 -8.30
CA ASN A 166 1.44 -5.74 -7.19
C ASN A 166 2.36 -5.78 -5.96
N ILE A 167 1.91 -5.20 -4.86
CA ILE A 167 2.62 -5.16 -3.57
C ILE A 167 1.93 -6.17 -2.64
N LYS A 168 2.71 -7.06 -2.01
CA LYS A 168 2.17 -8.04 -1.06
C LYS A 168 2.02 -7.46 0.34
N SER A 169 1.02 -7.94 1.08
CA SER A 169 0.91 -7.64 2.51
C SER A 169 2.24 -7.95 3.25
N GLY A 170 2.58 -7.13 4.24
CA GLY A 170 3.87 -7.13 4.94
C GLY A 170 5.00 -6.40 4.20
N THR A 171 4.83 -6.00 2.94
CA THR A 171 5.89 -5.28 2.20
C THR A 171 6.08 -3.87 2.74
N ARG A 172 7.31 -3.53 3.15
CA ARG A 172 7.72 -2.14 3.42
C ARG A 172 7.85 -1.36 2.11
N ILE A 173 6.93 -0.41 1.89
CA ILE A 173 6.87 0.46 0.72
C ILE A 173 7.83 1.65 0.85
N LEU A 174 7.92 2.24 2.05
CA LEU A 174 8.74 3.42 2.34
C LEU A 174 9.46 3.32 3.68
N CYS A 175 10.60 4.00 3.77
CA CYS A 175 11.40 4.21 4.98
C CYS A 175 12.09 5.58 4.91
N GLU A 176 11.36 6.63 5.27
CA GLU A 176 11.72 8.01 4.97
C GLU A 176 12.17 8.77 6.24
N LYS A 177 13.22 9.58 6.09
CA LYS A 177 13.64 10.52 7.13
C LYS A 177 12.79 11.79 7.00
N PRO A 178 12.28 12.37 8.10
CA PRO A 178 11.56 13.64 8.01
C PRO A 178 12.50 14.76 7.51
N LEU A 179 11.95 15.69 6.73
CA LEU A 179 12.58 16.97 6.40
C LEU A 179 13.00 17.68 7.69
N PHE A 180 12.06 17.78 8.63
CA PHE A 180 12.32 18.20 10.00
C PHE A 180 11.29 17.62 10.97
N LEU A 181 11.71 17.55 12.24
CA LEU A 181 10.84 17.28 13.38
C LEU A 181 10.41 18.59 14.06
N LEU A 182 9.16 18.63 14.51
CA LEU A 182 8.57 19.73 15.27
C LEU A 182 7.84 19.18 16.49
N ARG A 183 7.98 19.88 17.63
CA ARG A 183 7.14 19.63 18.80
C ARG A 183 5.79 20.32 18.63
N SER A 184 4.77 19.75 19.24
CA SER A 184 3.46 20.39 19.39
C SER A 184 3.62 21.67 20.20
N THR A 185 3.41 22.81 19.55
CA THR A 185 3.47 24.16 20.14
C THR A 185 2.21 24.93 19.77
N PRO A 186 1.82 25.96 20.55
CA PRO A 186 0.73 26.85 20.17
C PRO A 186 0.96 27.49 18.79
N ASP A 187 -0.13 27.69 18.04
CA ASP A 187 -0.13 28.22 16.66
C ASP A 187 0.72 29.48 16.46
N GLU A 188 0.73 30.36 17.46
CA GLU A 188 1.45 31.63 17.49
C GLU A 188 2.98 31.46 17.41
N LEU A 189 3.51 30.39 18.02
CA LEU A 189 4.93 30.07 18.05
C LEU A 189 5.35 29.17 16.89
N LEU A 190 4.46 28.26 16.47
CA LEU A 190 4.70 27.28 15.42
C LEU A 190 5.26 27.92 14.14
N HIS A 191 4.73 29.08 13.72
CA HIS A 191 5.20 29.76 12.52
C HIS A 191 6.71 30.11 12.55
N CYS A 192 7.23 30.55 13.69
CA CYS A 192 8.64 30.91 13.85
C CYS A 192 9.54 29.67 13.83
N ASP A 193 9.12 28.59 14.50
CA ASP A 193 9.82 27.31 14.50
C ASP A 193 9.90 26.72 13.09
N VAL A 194 8.78 26.69 12.36
CA VAL A 194 8.72 26.19 10.98
C VAL A 194 9.61 27.01 10.05
N ALA A 195 9.56 28.34 10.12
CA ALA A 195 10.42 29.20 9.30
C ALA A 195 11.91 28.99 9.58
N SER A 196 12.28 28.77 10.84
CA SER A 196 13.66 28.44 11.24
C SER A 196 14.11 27.08 10.69
N LYS A 197 13.29 26.03 10.84
CA LYS A 197 13.57 24.70 10.28
C LYS A 197 13.67 24.71 8.76
N LEU A 198 12.72 25.35 8.08
CA LEU A 198 12.70 25.47 6.61
C LEU A 198 13.93 26.21 6.08
N LYS A 199 14.42 27.24 6.77
CA LYS A 199 15.64 27.96 6.39
C LYS A 199 16.91 27.09 6.49
N ALA A 200 16.93 26.11 7.39
CA ALA A 200 18.05 25.19 7.59
C ALA A 200 18.11 24.02 6.58
N LEU A 201 17.00 23.75 5.88
CA LEU A 201 16.93 22.75 4.81
C LEU A 201 17.75 23.16 3.58
N SER A 202 18.17 22.18 2.77
CA SER A 202 18.71 22.44 1.43
C SER A 202 17.66 23.07 0.50
N LYS A 203 18.10 23.62 -0.64
CA LYS A 203 17.17 24.23 -1.61
C LYS A 203 16.22 23.24 -2.26
N GLU A 204 16.55 21.96 -2.28
CA GLU A 204 15.66 20.93 -2.82
C GLU A 204 14.61 20.51 -1.79
N GLU A 205 15.03 20.23 -0.56
CA GLU A 205 14.13 19.97 0.57
C GLU A 205 13.16 21.14 0.83
N GLN A 206 13.60 22.39 0.64
CA GLN A 206 12.73 23.57 0.65
C GLN A 206 11.64 23.51 -0.45
N ARG A 207 11.98 23.10 -1.67
CA ARG A 207 11.00 22.95 -2.77
C ARG A 207 10.04 21.80 -2.50
N GLN A 208 10.54 20.66 -2.00
CA GLN A 208 9.72 19.51 -1.62
C GLN A 208 8.68 19.94 -0.58
N PHE A 209 9.10 20.55 0.53
CA PHE A 209 8.20 21.10 1.55
C PHE A 209 7.17 22.08 0.97
N LEU A 210 7.61 23.05 0.17
CA LEU A 210 6.73 24.07 -0.40
C LEU A 210 5.78 23.53 -1.49
N SER A 211 6.00 22.30 -1.97
CA SER A 211 5.10 21.60 -2.90
C SER A 211 3.97 20.83 -2.21
N LEU A 212 4.08 20.61 -0.89
CA LEU A 212 3.08 19.89 -0.11
C LEU A 212 1.76 20.67 -0.03
N HIS A 213 0.65 19.97 0.21
CA HIS A 213 -0.66 20.59 0.24
C HIS A 213 -0.80 21.57 1.42
N ASN A 214 -1.63 22.60 1.29
CA ASN A 214 -1.90 23.53 2.39
C ASN A 214 -3.41 23.78 2.50
N ASN A 215 -4.04 23.13 3.47
CA ASN A 215 -5.46 23.33 3.77
C ASN A 215 -5.73 24.63 4.55
N PHE A 216 -4.69 25.31 5.04
CA PHE A 216 -4.79 26.57 5.79
C PHE A 216 -4.01 27.71 5.11
N PRO A 217 -4.38 28.10 3.87
CA PRO A 217 -3.76 29.22 3.17
C PRO A 217 -4.10 30.54 3.87
N GLY A 218 -3.10 31.20 4.43
CA GLY A 218 -3.27 32.44 5.20
C GLY A 218 -1.93 33.02 5.65
N LYS A 219 -1.98 33.91 6.66
CA LYS A 219 -0.82 34.68 7.16
C LYS A 219 0.37 33.80 7.59
N HIS A 220 0.13 32.55 7.97
CA HIS A 220 1.13 31.59 8.43
C HIS A 220 1.17 30.33 7.54
N SER A 221 1.34 30.54 6.23
CA SER A 221 1.26 29.48 5.21
C SER A 221 2.15 28.25 5.48
N PHE A 222 3.37 28.43 5.98
CA PHE A 222 4.25 27.29 6.31
C PHE A 222 3.71 26.46 7.49
N ALA A 223 3.11 27.10 8.50
CA ALA A 223 2.45 26.39 9.59
C ALA A 223 1.20 25.64 9.09
N GLY A 224 0.48 26.21 8.11
CA GLY A 224 -0.62 25.53 7.42
C GLY A 224 -0.19 24.25 6.68
N ILE A 225 0.95 24.29 5.98
CA ILE A 225 1.55 23.09 5.38
C ILE A 225 1.85 22.05 6.46
N VAL A 226 2.52 22.42 7.55
CA VAL A 226 2.85 21.48 8.65
C VAL A 226 1.59 20.86 9.27
N LYS A 227 0.55 21.66 9.53
CA LYS A 227 -0.73 21.16 10.06
C LYS A 227 -1.43 20.18 9.12
N THR A 228 -1.24 20.34 7.80
CA THR A 228 -1.88 19.51 6.77
C THR A 228 -1.12 18.20 6.54
N ASN A 229 0.21 18.19 6.72
CA ASN A 229 1.11 17.14 6.24
C ASN A 229 1.93 16.44 7.33
N GLY A 230 1.86 16.92 8.58
CA GLY A 230 2.66 16.41 9.69
C GLY A 230 2.07 15.12 10.27
N LEU A 231 2.86 14.04 10.29
CA LEU A 231 2.51 12.80 10.98
C LEU A 231 3.11 12.80 12.39
N PRO A 232 2.39 12.32 13.43
CA PRO A 232 2.95 12.15 14.76
C PRO A 232 4.01 11.05 14.75
N CYS A 233 5.13 11.26 15.46
CA CYS A 233 6.23 10.29 15.56
C CYS A 233 5.90 9.17 16.55
N GLY A 234 4.85 8.39 16.24
CA GLY A 234 4.32 7.30 17.05
C GLY A 234 3.08 7.68 17.88
N PRO A 235 2.41 6.68 18.50
CA PRO A 235 1.19 6.88 19.28
C PRO A 235 1.40 7.83 20.47
N GLY A 236 0.57 8.87 20.58
CA GLY A 236 0.63 9.84 21.68
C GLY A 236 1.84 10.79 21.65
N ALA A 237 2.68 10.74 20.61
CA ALA A 237 3.86 11.58 20.51
C ALA A 237 3.50 13.09 20.46
N SER A 238 4.20 13.88 21.28
CA SER A 238 4.15 15.35 21.22
C SER A 238 5.06 15.95 20.15
N THR A 239 5.65 15.11 19.29
CA THR A 239 6.54 15.48 18.18
C THR A 239 6.00 14.86 16.90
N GLY A 240 6.03 15.61 15.80
CA GLY A 240 5.67 15.13 14.47
C GLY A 240 6.73 15.48 13.42
N GLY A 241 6.72 14.72 12.33
CA GLY A 241 7.59 14.90 11.16
C GLY A 241 6.80 15.31 9.93
N VAL A 242 7.44 16.06 9.03
CA VAL A 242 6.97 16.31 7.66
C VAL A 242 7.93 15.66 6.69
N TYR A 243 7.39 14.99 5.66
CA TYR A 243 8.14 14.06 4.82
C TYR A 243 8.00 14.41 3.33
N PRO A 244 9.02 14.18 2.48
CA PRO A 244 8.91 14.45 1.04
C PRO A 244 7.86 13.61 0.31
N GLU A 245 7.79 12.30 0.58
CA GLU A 245 6.88 11.37 -0.11
C GLU A 245 5.77 10.83 0.79
N ILE A 246 6.05 10.50 2.06
CA ILE A 246 5.02 9.98 2.99
C ILE A 246 3.89 10.99 3.22
N SER A 247 4.18 12.29 3.26
CA SER A 247 3.16 13.34 3.38
C SER A 247 2.26 13.49 2.15
N LEU A 248 2.52 12.77 1.05
CA LEU A 248 1.66 12.72 -0.14
C LEU A 248 0.69 11.52 -0.13
N ILE A 249 0.75 10.64 0.89
CA ILE A 249 -0.11 9.46 0.98
C ILE A 249 -1.49 9.87 1.47
N ASN A 250 -2.52 9.65 0.64
CA ASN A 250 -3.89 10.06 0.94
C ASN A 250 -4.60 9.19 1.99
N HIS A 251 -5.71 9.70 2.48
CA HIS A 251 -6.55 9.01 3.46
C HIS A 251 -7.51 7.97 2.85
N SER A 252 -7.66 6.83 3.54
CA SER A 252 -8.85 5.97 3.47
C SER A 252 -9.29 5.56 4.88
N CYS A 253 -10.61 5.42 5.12
CA CYS A 253 -11.13 4.84 6.37
C CYS A 253 -10.98 3.31 6.44
N ILE A 254 -10.70 2.66 5.30
CA ILE A 254 -10.17 1.29 5.20
C ILE A 254 -8.83 1.40 4.44
N PRO A 255 -7.74 1.77 5.11
CA PRO A 255 -6.45 1.94 4.45
C PRO A 255 -5.89 0.60 3.94
N ASN A 256 -5.01 0.65 2.95
CA ASN A 256 -4.23 -0.51 2.52
C ASN A 256 -2.81 -0.53 3.10
N CYS A 257 -2.39 0.54 3.78
CA CYS A 257 -1.10 0.65 4.46
C CYS A 257 -1.22 1.13 5.91
N HIS A 258 -0.21 0.80 6.71
CA HIS A 258 0.05 1.37 8.02
C HIS A 258 1.32 2.22 8.01
N ASN A 259 1.36 3.29 8.80
CA ASN A 259 2.56 4.08 9.06
C ASN A 259 3.09 3.78 10.47
N ALA A 260 4.41 3.58 10.60
CA ALA A 260 5.06 3.32 11.87
C ALA A 260 6.36 4.13 12.01
N TRP A 261 6.47 4.86 13.11
CA TRP A 261 7.67 5.60 13.48
C TRP A 261 8.68 4.70 14.19
N ASN A 262 9.90 4.64 13.65
CA ASN A 262 11.01 3.91 14.23
C ASN A 262 11.94 4.89 14.98
N GLU A 263 11.87 4.88 16.32
CA GLU A 263 12.63 5.82 17.16
C GLU A 263 14.14 5.59 17.13
N GLU A 264 14.61 4.36 16.91
CA GLU A 264 16.04 4.04 16.84
C GLU A 264 16.70 4.65 15.59
N THR A 265 16.01 4.60 14.45
CA THR A 265 16.50 5.11 13.16
C THR A 265 16.04 6.54 12.85
N GLN A 266 15.11 7.08 13.63
CA GLN A 266 14.46 8.39 13.43
C GLN A 266 13.83 8.50 12.03
N ARG A 267 13.06 7.48 11.65
CA ARG A 267 12.39 7.36 10.34
C ARG A 267 10.95 6.91 10.47
N GLU A 268 10.12 7.35 9.55
CA GLU A 268 8.77 6.84 9.34
C GLU A 268 8.81 5.74 8.28
N THR A 269 8.07 4.67 8.52
CA THR A 269 7.95 3.54 7.59
C THR A 269 6.51 3.36 7.16
N ILE A 270 6.29 2.89 5.92
CA ILE A 270 4.96 2.56 5.40
C ILE A 270 4.98 1.09 4.98
N HIS A 271 4.06 0.30 5.49
CA HIS A 271 3.91 -1.11 5.17
C HIS A 271 2.52 -1.40 4.59
N ALA A 272 2.47 -2.24 3.57
CA ALA A 272 1.21 -2.79 3.07
C ALA A 272 0.61 -3.75 4.12
N ILE A 273 -0.64 -3.54 4.52
CA ILE A 273 -1.37 -4.39 5.48
C ILE A 273 -2.41 -5.29 4.81
N LYS A 274 -2.66 -5.06 3.51
CA LYS A 274 -3.33 -5.98 2.58
C LYS A 274 -2.56 -5.98 1.25
N ASP A 275 -2.82 -6.97 0.40
CA ASP A 275 -2.30 -6.94 -0.96
C ASP A 275 -2.82 -5.69 -1.71
N ILE A 276 -1.95 -5.06 -2.49
CA ILE A 276 -2.24 -3.85 -3.29
C ILE A 276 -1.94 -4.17 -4.75
N LEU A 277 -2.89 -3.95 -5.64
CA LEU A 277 -2.72 -4.21 -7.07
C LEU A 277 -2.04 -3.04 -7.79
N ALA A 278 -1.35 -3.33 -8.90
CA ALA A 278 -0.79 -2.28 -9.76
C ALA A 278 -1.90 -1.32 -10.25
N GLY A 279 -1.70 -0.02 -10.04
CA GLY A 279 -2.67 1.04 -10.32
C GLY A 279 -3.56 1.44 -9.13
N GLU A 280 -3.50 0.75 -7.99
CA GLU A 280 -4.23 1.16 -6.78
C GLU A 280 -3.51 2.27 -6.00
N GLU A 281 -4.30 3.14 -5.37
CA GLU A 281 -3.79 4.21 -4.51
C GLU A 281 -3.31 3.64 -3.17
N ILE A 282 -2.09 4.01 -2.77
CA ILE A 282 -1.52 3.72 -1.45
C ILE A 282 -2.13 4.72 -0.45
N THR A 283 -2.72 4.22 0.64
CA THR A 283 -3.50 5.02 1.59
C THR A 283 -3.27 4.62 3.05
N ILE A 284 -3.34 5.60 3.95
CA ILE A 284 -3.25 5.43 5.42
C ILE A 284 -4.47 6.03 6.14
N SER A 285 -4.63 5.75 7.44
CA SER A 285 -5.63 6.45 8.26
C SER A 285 -5.05 7.74 8.85
N TYR A 286 -5.70 8.88 8.63
CA TYR A 286 -5.36 10.15 9.29
C TYR A 286 -6.03 10.30 10.67
N GLY A 287 -7.02 9.46 10.98
CA GLY A 287 -7.88 9.58 12.16
C GLY A 287 -7.97 8.31 12.98
N ARG A 288 -8.62 8.42 14.15
CA ARG A 288 -8.76 7.35 15.16
C ARG A 288 -9.94 6.39 14.90
N GLY A 289 -10.41 6.27 13.65
CA GLY A 289 -11.62 5.49 13.32
C GLY A 289 -12.90 6.12 13.89
N GLY A 290 -13.81 5.29 14.42
CA GLY A 290 -15.15 5.71 14.89
C GLY A 290 -16.22 5.79 13.79
N PRO A 291 -17.46 6.20 14.13
CA PRO A 291 -18.57 6.40 13.19
C PRO A 291 -18.32 7.41 12.06
N ALA A 292 -19.08 7.31 10.97
CA ALA A 292 -18.91 8.12 9.77
C ALA A 292 -19.07 9.61 10.06
N SER A 293 -20.04 9.99 10.91
CA SER A 293 -20.22 11.37 11.36
C SER A 293 -18.97 11.95 12.01
N GLU A 294 -18.34 11.21 12.92
CA GLU A 294 -17.10 11.60 13.59
C GLU A 294 -15.92 11.66 12.61
N ARG A 295 -15.75 10.62 11.77
CA ARG A 295 -14.68 10.56 10.76
C ARG A 295 -14.77 11.74 9.80
N GLN A 296 -15.95 12.00 9.22
CA GLN A 296 -16.17 13.09 8.28
C GLN A 296 -15.95 14.47 8.93
N ALA A 297 -16.50 14.69 10.13
CA ALA A 297 -16.30 15.95 10.86
C ALA A 297 -14.83 16.20 11.22
N PHE A 298 -14.09 15.16 11.62
CA PHE A 298 -12.66 15.23 11.89
C PHE A 298 -11.85 15.56 10.63
N LEU A 299 -12.12 14.89 9.50
CA LEU A 299 -11.41 15.12 8.26
C LEU A 299 -11.69 16.49 7.66
N LEU A 300 -12.97 16.92 7.66
CA LEU A 300 -13.35 18.25 7.19
C LEU A 300 -12.71 19.35 8.03
N ARG A 301 -12.68 19.21 9.37
CA ARG A 301 -12.09 20.21 10.27
C ARG A 301 -10.57 20.33 10.14
N ASN A 302 -9.85 19.21 10.01
CA ASN A 302 -8.38 19.21 10.09
C ASN A 302 -7.72 19.20 8.69
N PHE A 303 -8.38 18.64 7.68
CA PHE A 303 -7.83 18.45 6.33
C PHE A 303 -8.71 19.01 5.21
N GLY A 304 -9.90 19.54 5.51
CA GLY A 304 -10.72 20.29 4.55
C GLY A 304 -11.50 19.47 3.52
N PHE A 305 -11.53 18.14 3.65
CA PHE A 305 -12.23 17.25 2.71
C PHE A 305 -13.22 16.32 3.41
N ASN A 306 -14.23 15.88 2.66
CA ASN A 306 -15.10 14.76 3.04
C ASN A 306 -14.57 13.49 2.38
N CYS A 307 -14.41 12.41 3.13
CA CYS A 307 -13.90 11.14 2.63
C CYS A 307 -14.91 10.45 1.70
N GLN A 308 -14.43 9.98 0.55
CA GLN A 308 -15.18 9.23 -0.46
C GLN A 308 -14.56 7.83 -0.69
N CYS A 309 -13.96 7.23 0.34
CA CYS A 309 -13.49 5.84 0.28
C CYS A 309 -14.66 4.85 0.31
N GLU A 310 -14.41 3.60 -0.08
CA GLU A 310 -15.38 2.50 -0.17
C GLU A 310 -16.36 2.45 1.01
N LEU A 311 -15.87 2.54 2.25
CA LEU A 311 -16.67 2.58 3.47
C LEU A 311 -17.63 3.76 3.53
N CYS A 312 -17.15 4.96 3.23
CA CYS A 312 -17.94 6.19 3.32
C CYS A 312 -18.94 6.34 2.16
N THR A 313 -18.83 5.50 1.13
CA THR A 313 -19.74 5.41 -0.01
C THR A 313 -20.68 4.20 0.05
N LEU A 314 -20.65 3.42 1.14
CA LEU A 314 -21.59 2.31 1.34
C LEU A 314 -23.06 2.78 1.35
N PRO A 315 -24.02 1.91 0.98
CA PRO A 315 -25.43 2.12 1.24
C PRO A 315 -25.69 2.44 2.72
N ARG A 316 -26.74 3.25 2.98
CA ARG A 316 -27.03 3.79 4.31
C ARG A 316 -27.10 2.73 5.41
N GLU A 317 -27.73 1.60 5.13
CA GLU A 317 -27.93 0.52 6.10
C GLU A 317 -26.61 -0.20 6.44
N GLU A 318 -25.78 -0.48 5.43
CA GLU A 318 -24.44 -1.06 5.60
C GLU A 318 -23.49 -0.10 6.34
N LEU A 319 -23.56 1.19 6.05
CA LEU A 319 -22.80 2.22 6.75
C LEU A 319 -23.22 2.33 8.23
N GLN A 320 -24.53 2.23 8.51
CA GLN A 320 -25.05 2.20 9.89
C GLN A 320 -24.61 0.94 10.65
N ALA A 321 -24.55 -0.22 10.00
CA ALA A 321 -23.99 -1.43 10.59
C ALA A 321 -22.49 -1.30 10.90
N SER A 322 -21.69 -0.76 9.97
CA SER A 322 -20.27 -0.44 10.20
C SER A 322 -20.09 0.53 11.37
N ASP A 323 -20.89 1.60 11.41
CA ASP A 323 -20.78 2.60 12.47
C ASP A 323 -21.13 2.02 13.85
N ALA A 324 -22.12 1.12 13.94
CA ALA A 324 -22.42 0.37 15.16
C ALA A 324 -21.25 -0.54 15.58
N ARG A 325 -20.65 -1.30 14.66
CA ARG A 325 -19.44 -2.11 14.95
C ARG A 325 -18.28 -1.24 15.40
N ARG A 326 -18.05 -0.08 14.78
CA ARG A 326 -16.97 0.85 15.14
C ARG A 326 -17.13 1.50 16.52
N ILE A 327 -18.37 1.63 17.02
CA ILE A 327 -18.63 2.01 18.42
C ILE A 327 -18.22 0.87 19.35
N LEU A 328 -18.71 -0.36 19.10
CA LEU A 328 -18.38 -1.53 19.91
C LEU A 328 -16.87 -1.84 19.92
N ILE A 329 -16.19 -1.67 18.78
CA ILE A 329 -14.73 -1.78 18.66
C ILE A 329 -14.05 -0.79 19.62
N ARG A 330 -14.48 0.47 19.68
CA ARG A 330 -13.91 1.47 20.60
C ARG A 330 -14.15 1.08 22.06
N GLU A 331 -15.38 0.73 22.42
CA GLU A 331 -15.74 0.35 23.80
C GLU A 331 -14.94 -0.87 24.30
N LEU A 332 -14.74 -1.87 23.43
CA LEU A 332 -13.97 -3.07 23.76
C LEU A 332 -12.44 -2.82 23.74
N ASP A 333 -11.93 -1.95 22.87
CA ASP A 333 -10.51 -1.55 22.80
C ASP A 333 -10.08 -0.71 24.01
N GLU A 334 -10.99 0.13 24.53
CA GLU A 334 -10.83 0.86 25.79
C GLU A 334 -10.88 -0.10 26.99
N LYS A 335 -11.85 -1.03 27.02
CA LYS A 335 -11.98 -2.02 28.10
C LYS A 335 -10.81 -3.02 28.15
N ALA A 336 -10.35 -3.50 27.01
CA ALA A 336 -9.20 -4.41 26.89
C ALA A 336 -7.93 -3.81 27.51
N GLY A 337 -7.73 -2.50 27.33
CA GLY A 337 -6.58 -1.77 27.86
C GLY A 337 -6.72 -1.29 29.31
N ASP A 338 -7.84 -1.50 29.99
CA ASP A 338 -8.06 -1.02 31.36
C ASP A 338 -7.39 -1.92 32.42
N PRO A 339 -6.44 -1.40 33.21
CA PRO A 339 -5.77 -2.18 34.26
C PRO A 339 -6.71 -2.62 35.39
N PHE A 340 -7.82 -1.91 35.65
CA PHE A 340 -8.72 -2.26 36.75
C PHE A 340 -9.53 -3.53 36.42
N THR A 341 -10.14 -3.61 35.25
CA THR A 341 -10.81 -4.84 34.77
C THR A 341 -9.84 -5.99 34.52
N ALA A 342 -8.60 -5.73 34.08
CA ALA A 342 -7.56 -6.76 33.96
C ALA A 342 -7.20 -7.41 35.31
N GLY A 343 -7.25 -6.66 36.41
CA GLY A 343 -7.04 -7.19 37.77
C GLY A 343 -8.28 -7.85 38.37
N GLY A 344 -9.46 -7.21 38.24
CA GLY A 344 -10.69 -7.62 38.91
C GLY A 344 -11.50 -8.72 38.19
N GLU A 345 -11.59 -8.65 36.86
CA GLU A 345 -12.41 -9.57 36.05
C GLU A 345 -11.63 -10.12 34.83
N PRO A 346 -10.47 -10.76 35.05
CA PRO A 346 -9.53 -11.06 33.98
C PRO A 346 -10.11 -11.96 32.86
N LEU A 347 -11.03 -12.87 33.20
CA LEU A 347 -11.69 -13.73 32.21
C LEU A 347 -12.66 -12.94 31.32
N ALA A 348 -13.44 -12.03 31.90
CA ALA A 348 -14.34 -11.17 31.15
C ALA A 348 -13.57 -10.15 30.30
N ASN A 349 -12.40 -9.69 30.77
CA ASN A 349 -11.54 -8.84 29.97
C ASN A 349 -10.91 -9.62 28.78
N LEU A 350 -10.39 -10.83 29.01
CA LEU A 350 -9.88 -11.70 27.94
C LEU A 350 -10.94 -12.01 26.86
N TRP A 351 -12.20 -12.23 27.26
CA TRP A 351 -13.32 -12.39 26.32
C TRP A 351 -13.69 -11.10 25.60
N SER A 352 -13.43 -9.93 26.19
CA SER A 352 -13.61 -8.63 25.53
C SER A 352 -12.59 -8.47 24.40
N CYS A 353 -11.33 -8.91 24.60
CA CYS A 353 -10.33 -9.01 23.53
C CYS A 353 -10.77 -9.99 22.42
N GLN A 354 -11.36 -11.15 22.75
CA GLN A 354 -11.85 -12.09 21.74
C GLN A 354 -13.00 -11.50 20.91
N ALA A 355 -13.95 -10.81 21.56
CA ALA A 355 -15.06 -10.15 20.87
C ALA A 355 -14.57 -9.00 19.98
N LEU A 356 -13.59 -8.22 20.44
CA LEU A 356 -12.93 -7.18 19.65
C LEU A 356 -12.27 -7.77 18.40
N LEU A 357 -11.60 -8.93 18.50
CA LEU A 357 -10.95 -9.58 17.36
C LEU A 357 -11.97 -9.98 16.29
N ALA A 358 -13.11 -10.55 16.68
CA ALA A 358 -14.19 -10.89 15.76
C ALA A 358 -14.74 -9.65 15.04
N LEU A 359 -14.98 -8.55 15.76
CA LEU A 359 -15.46 -7.29 15.17
C LEU A 359 -14.43 -6.63 14.26
N LEU A 360 -13.12 -6.71 14.57
CA LEU A 360 -12.06 -6.22 13.70
C LEU A 360 -12.00 -7.01 12.38
N ILE A 361 -12.14 -8.34 12.45
CA ILE A 361 -12.18 -9.20 11.25
C ILE A 361 -13.44 -8.92 10.42
N GLU A 362 -14.60 -8.70 11.05
CA GLU A 362 -15.84 -8.34 10.33
C GLU A 362 -15.75 -6.97 9.65
N GLU A 363 -15.15 -5.98 10.32
CA GLU A 363 -15.12 -4.58 9.87
C GLU A 363 -13.99 -4.26 8.87
N TYR A 364 -12.88 -5.00 8.90
CA TYR A 364 -11.69 -4.74 8.06
C TYR A 364 -11.20 -5.97 7.26
N GLY A 365 -11.86 -7.11 7.41
CA GLY A 365 -11.39 -8.41 6.90
C GLY A 365 -10.23 -8.99 7.72
N SER A 366 -9.75 -10.17 7.33
CA SER A 366 -8.66 -10.91 7.99
C SER A 366 -7.26 -10.32 7.75
N HIS A 367 -7.15 -9.00 7.64
CA HIS A 367 -5.92 -8.27 7.36
C HIS A 367 -5.25 -7.81 8.66
N ASP A 368 -3.92 -7.74 8.69
CA ASP A 368 -3.17 -7.26 9.86
C ASP A 368 -3.33 -5.74 10.02
N MET A 369 -4.44 -5.33 10.61
CA MET A 369 -4.70 -3.94 10.99
C MET A 369 -3.90 -3.57 12.25
N ALA A 370 -3.48 -2.32 12.39
CA ALA A 370 -2.68 -1.83 13.53
C ALA A 370 -3.30 -2.06 14.93
N LEU A 371 -4.61 -2.32 15.03
CA LEU A 371 -5.27 -2.68 16.29
C LEU A 371 -5.09 -4.15 16.68
N ILE A 372 -4.89 -5.07 15.73
CA ILE A 372 -4.67 -6.50 15.99
C ILE A 372 -3.41 -6.78 16.84
N PRO A 373 -2.22 -6.20 16.56
CA PRO A 373 -1.06 -6.39 17.43
C PRO A 373 -1.19 -5.72 18.79
N ARG A 374 -2.05 -4.68 18.92
CA ARG A 374 -2.41 -4.09 20.22
C ARG A 374 -3.28 -5.07 21.02
N LEU A 375 -4.36 -5.56 20.42
CA LEU A 375 -5.29 -6.52 21.02
C LEU A 375 -4.58 -7.76 21.56
N TYR A 376 -3.69 -8.35 20.77
CA TYR A 376 -2.91 -9.52 21.22
C TYR A 376 -1.92 -9.16 22.33
N TYR A 377 -1.39 -7.93 22.37
CA TYR A 377 -0.56 -7.46 23.48
C TYR A 377 -1.39 -7.23 24.75
N ASP A 378 -2.59 -6.64 24.66
CA ASP A 378 -3.50 -6.48 25.80
C ASP A 378 -3.93 -7.86 26.36
N ALA A 379 -4.28 -8.82 25.49
CA ALA A 379 -4.56 -10.20 25.88
C ALA A 379 -3.35 -10.89 26.55
N PHE A 380 -2.14 -10.68 26.03
CA PHE A 380 -0.90 -11.11 26.67
C PHE A 380 -0.73 -10.52 28.08
N GLN A 381 -0.94 -9.20 28.24
CA GLN A 381 -0.80 -8.52 29.54
C GLN A 381 -1.81 -9.04 30.57
N ILE A 382 -3.04 -9.32 30.16
CA ILE A 382 -4.06 -9.93 31.01
C ILE A 382 -3.59 -11.31 31.50
N VAL A 383 -3.21 -12.22 30.61
CA VAL A 383 -2.90 -13.60 31.03
C VAL A 383 -1.57 -13.71 31.81
N ILE A 384 -0.55 -12.93 31.45
CA ILE A 384 0.75 -12.94 32.16
C ILE A 384 0.65 -12.32 33.57
N ALA A 385 -0.29 -11.40 33.78
CA ALA A 385 -0.55 -10.81 35.11
C ALA A 385 -1.22 -11.75 36.12
N HIS A 386 -1.73 -12.90 35.64
CA HIS A 386 -2.29 -13.99 36.44
C HIS A 386 -1.46 -15.29 36.37
N GLY A 387 -0.27 -15.21 35.77
CA GLY A 387 0.75 -16.27 35.76
C GLY A 387 0.71 -17.28 34.59
N ASP A 388 -0.14 -17.07 33.58
CA ASP A 388 -0.35 -18.05 32.50
C ASP A 388 0.68 -17.93 31.38
N GLU A 389 1.90 -18.42 31.60
CA GLU A 389 3.00 -18.33 30.62
C GLU A 389 2.68 -19.05 29.29
N ALA A 390 1.93 -20.16 29.34
CA ALA A 390 1.58 -20.94 28.15
C ALA A 390 0.77 -20.13 27.15
N ARG A 391 -0.27 -19.42 27.61
CA ARG A 391 -1.08 -18.52 26.76
C ARG A 391 -0.37 -17.22 26.44
N ALA A 392 0.37 -16.67 27.40
CA ALA A 392 1.16 -15.46 27.18
C ALA A 392 2.12 -15.62 25.98
N MET A 393 2.81 -16.76 25.88
CA MET A 393 3.69 -17.05 24.75
C MET A 393 2.95 -17.03 23.40
N VAL A 394 1.73 -17.59 23.32
CA VAL A 394 0.91 -17.57 22.09
C VAL A 394 0.44 -16.17 21.73
N PHE A 395 -0.07 -15.40 22.70
CA PHE A 395 -0.51 -14.03 22.45
C PHE A 395 0.65 -13.11 22.06
N ALA A 396 1.82 -13.26 22.69
CA ALA A 396 3.03 -12.54 22.30
C ALA A 396 3.51 -12.94 20.89
N GLU A 397 3.43 -14.23 20.52
CA GLU A 397 3.72 -14.69 19.14
C GLU A 397 2.76 -14.06 18.12
N ARG A 398 1.45 -14.04 18.39
CA ARG A 398 0.46 -13.42 17.51
C ARG A 398 0.66 -11.91 17.39
N ALA A 399 0.93 -11.22 18.50
CA ALA A 399 1.29 -9.81 18.50
C ALA A 399 2.55 -9.55 17.65
N TYR A 400 3.61 -10.35 17.84
CA TYR A 400 4.86 -10.25 17.06
C TYR A 400 4.61 -10.45 15.56
N LYS A 401 3.91 -11.51 15.14
CA LYS A 401 3.61 -11.77 13.71
C LYS A 401 2.83 -10.62 13.07
N ALA A 402 1.79 -10.12 13.74
CA ALA A 402 1.02 -8.97 13.24
C ALA A 402 1.88 -7.68 13.18
N ARG A 403 2.77 -7.44 14.15
CA ARG A 403 3.71 -6.30 14.09
C ARG A 403 4.76 -6.43 12.99
N VAL A 404 5.25 -7.63 12.68
CA VAL A 404 6.17 -7.83 11.54
C VAL A 404 5.52 -7.36 10.24
N ASN A 405 4.23 -7.62 10.02
CA ASN A 405 3.52 -7.18 8.83
C ASN A 405 3.25 -5.66 8.82
N CYS A 406 2.93 -5.05 9.98
CA CYS A 406 2.59 -3.62 10.10
C CYS A 406 3.81 -2.67 10.22
N GLU A 407 4.90 -3.13 10.83
CA GLU A 407 6.02 -2.32 11.32
C GLU A 407 7.39 -2.86 10.89
N GLY A 408 7.48 -4.15 10.54
CA GLY A 408 8.72 -4.84 10.20
C GLY A 408 9.55 -5.31 11.41
N GLU A 409 10.47 -6.24 11.17
CA GLU A 409 11.36 -6.88 12.17
C GLU A 409 12.23 -5.91 12.98
N ASP A 410 12.61 -4.78 12.40
CA ASP A 410 13.42 -3.73 13.01
C ASP A 410 12.60 -2.67 13.79
N GLY A 411 11.27 -2.80 13.80
CA GLY A 411 10.37 -1.97 14.60
C GLY A 411 10.60 -2.14 16.13
N PRO A 412 10.64 -1.07 16.93
CA PRO A 412 10.88 -1.17 18.37
C PRO A 412 9.84 -2.04 19.10
N GLU A 413 8.55 -1.89 18.78
CA GLU A 413 7.50 -2.72 19.36
C GLU A 413 7.54 -4.17 18.86
N THR A 414 7.90 -4.38 17.58
CA THR A 414 8.15 -5.72 17.04
C THR A 414 9.23 -6.45 17.83
N LYS A 415 10.35 -5.78 18.14
CA LYS A 415 11.42 -6.33 18.99
C LYS A 415 10.95 -6.59 20.41
N ARG A 416 10.16 -5.69 21.02
CA ARG A 416 9.54 -5.91 22.35
C ARG A 416 8.66 -7.17 22.35
N ALA A 417 7.75 -7.30 21.38
CA ALA A 417 6.87 -8.46 21.24
C ALA A 417 7.66 -9.77 21.04
N LYS A 418 8.72 -9.75 20.21
CA LYS A 418 9.63 -10.88 20.00
C LYS A 418 10.33 -11.31 21.30
N GLY A 419 10.74 -10.36 22.13
CA GLY A 419 11.30 -10.62 23.46
C GLY A 419 10.28 -11.28 24.40
N PHE A 420 9.04 -10.80 24.44
CA PHE A 420 7.98 -11.40 25.25
C PHE A 420 7.54 -12.78 24.75
N MET A 421 7.60 -13.04 23.44
CA MET A 421 7.39 -14.37 22.87
C MET A 421 8.45 -15.38 23.35
N GLN A 422 9.72 -14.95 23.45
CA GLN A 422 10.82 -15.80 23.92
C GLN A 422 10.86 -15.96 25.45
N ASN A 423 10.44 -14.93 26.20
CA ASN A 423 10.42 -14.94 27.65
C ASN A 423 9.27 -14.07 28.20
N PRO A 424 8.04 -14.62 28.30
CA PRO A 424 6.88 -13.89 28.83
C PRO A 424 7.12 -13.29 30.22
N ARG A 425 7.91 -13.96 31.06
CA ARG A 425 8.25 -13.53 32.44
C ARG A 425 9.12 -12.28 32.51
N SER A 426 9.70 -11.83 31.39
CA SER A 426 10.45 -10.57 31.33
C SER A 426 9.56 -9.33 31.36
N HIS A 427 8.24 -9.49 31.18
CA HIS A 427 7.29 -8.39 31.25
C HIS A 427 7.01 -7.98 32.70
N LEU A 428 6.92 -6.67 32.93
CA LEU A 428 6.78 -6.08 34.27
C LEU A 428 5.50 -6.47 35.01
N SER A 429 4.45 -6.94 34.31
CA SER A 429 3.22 -7.41 34.95
C SER A 429 3.23 -8.89 35.32
N PHE A 430 4.31 -9.65 35.12
CA PHE A 430 4.34 -11.09 35.43
C PHE A 430 3.85 -11.40 36.86
N ALA A 431 2.74 -12.14 36.96
CA ALA A 431 2.05 -12.48 38.20
C ALA A 431 1.73 -11.29 39.14
N LEU A 432 1.57 -10.08 38.58
CA LEU A 432 1.35 -8.83 39.32
C LEU A 432 0.04 -8.82 40.12
N TYR A 433 -1.02 -9.41 39.58
CA TYR A 433 -2.33 -9.47 40.26
C TYR A 433 -2.51 -10.79 40.99
N SER A 434 -2.15 -11.92 40.38
CA SER A 434 -2.27 -13.23 41.01
C SER A 434 -1.44 -14.32 40.32
N LYS A 435 -1.55 -15.55 40.82
CA LYS A 435 -1.09 -16.80 40.19
C LYS A 435 -2.24 -17.75 39.86
N MET A 436 -3.48 -17.25 39.79
CA MET A 436 -4.68 -18.10 39.66
C MET A 436 -4.73 -18.92 38.35
N TRP A 437 -3.93 -18.52 37.35
CA TRP A 437 -3.80 -19.19 36.06
C TRP A 437 -2.38 -19.71 35.80
N GLU A 438 -1.58 -19.98 36.85
CA GLU A 438 -0.18 -20.38 36.72
C GLU A 438 0.00 -21.60 35.79
N THR A 439 0.71 -21.38 34.68
CA THR A 439 1.13 -22.41 33.72
C THR A 439 2.59 -22.18 33.33
N ALA A 440 3.31 -23.24 32.97
CA ALA A 440 4.64 -23.13 32.40
C ALA A 440 4.56 -23.07 30.85
N GLN A 441 5.54 -22.47 30.18
CA GLN A 441 5.57 -22.33 28.71
C GLN A 441 5.36 -23.65 27.95
N ASN A 442 5.85 -24.76 28.50
CA ASN A 442 5.70 -26.10 27.93
C ASN A 442 4.31 -26.74 28.17
N SER A 443 3.40 -26.07 28.87
CA SER A 443 2.03 -26.53 29.16
C SER A 443 1.02 -26.24 28.04
N GLN A 444 1.48 -25.79 26.87
CA GLN A 444 0.63 -25.66 25.70
C GLN A 444 0.11 -27.03 25.24
N PRO A 445 -1.20 -27.17 24.92
CA PRO A 445 -1.76 -28.41 24.45
C PRO A 445 -1.16 -28.80 23.10
N ARG A 446 -1.07 -30.11 22.85
CA ARG A 446 -0.52 -30.71 21.61
C ARG A 446 -1.49 -31.73 21.07
N ASN A 447 -1.50 -31.93 19.76
CA ASN A 447 -2.35 -32.90 19.06
C ASN A 447 -3.86 -32.66 19.26
N ILE A 448 -4.26 -31.39 19.42
CA ILE A 448 -5.66 -30.95 19.37
C ILE A 448 -5.91 -30.20 18.06
N ASP A 449 -7.17 -30.09 17.64
CA ASP A 449 -7.55 -29.28 16.47
C ASP A 449 -7.52 -27.77 16.76
N GLU A 450 -7.68 -26.96 15.71
CA GLU A 450 -7.61 -25.50 15.78
C GLU A 450 -8.74 -24.88 16.62
N ASP A 451 -9.96 -25.41 16.55
CA ASP A 451 -11.10 -24.94 17.35
C ASP A 451 -10.89 -25.21 18.84
N GLN A 452 -10.40 -26.41 19.19
CA GLN A 452 -10.00 -26.77 20.55
C GLN A 452 -8.86 -25.87 21.05
N PHE A 453 -7.90 -25.53 20.17
CA PHE A 453 -6.78 -24.66 20.51
C PHE A 453 -7.24 -23.22 20.77
N GLU A 454 -8.14 -22.67 19.95
CA GLU A 454 -8.76 -21.36 20.20
C GLU A 454 -9.61 -21.37 21.48
N ARG A 455 -10.43 -22.40 21.73
CA ARG A 455 -11.20 -22.51 22.98
C ARG A 455 -10.27 -22.53 24.20
N TRP A 456 -9.17 -23.30 24.14
CA TRP A 456 -8.13 -23.27 25.17
C TRP A 456 -7.52 -21.88 25.31
N LEU A 457 -7.09 -21.25 24.22
CA LEU A 457 -6.38 -19.95 24.23
C LEU A 457 -7.22 -18.85 24.87
N TRP A 458 -8.50 -18.76 24.51
CA TRP A 458 -9.43 -17.76 25.05
C TRP A 458 -10.12 -18.18 26.36
N ARG A 459 -9.67 -19.28 26.98
CA ARG A 459 -10.22 -19.84 28.24
C ARG A 459 -11.73 -20.04 28.18
N ARG A 460 -12.25 -20.46 27.03
CA ARG A 460 -13.63 -20.94 26.88
C ARG A 460 -13.72 -22.34 27.50
N GLN A 461 -14.79 -22.59 28.24
CA GLN A 461 -15.21 -23.95 28.59
C GLN A 461 -15.96 -24.54 27.39
N ASP A 462 -15.92 -25.86 27.24
CA ASP A 462 -16.77 -26.61 26.28
C ASP A 462 -18.24 -26.59 26.72
#